data_AF-A0A849QJL6-F1
#
_entry.id   AF-A0A849QJL6-F1
#
_cell.length_a   1.000
_cell.length_b   1.000
_cell.length_c   1.000
_cell.angle_alpha   90.00
_cell.angle_beta   90.00
_cell.angle_gamma   90.00
#
_symmetry.space_group_name_H-M   'P 1'
#
loop_
_entity.id
_entity.type
_entity.pdbx_description
1 polymer ?
#
loop_
_entity_poly.entity_id
_entity_poly.type
_entity_poly.pdbx_seq_one_letter_code
_entity_poly.pdbx_strand_id
1 'polypeptide(L)' 'KGGIGTPQLAKNTARALAEHKGAIIYSHGTFATGKILEEAYVVTTQIEHSCAIKYRYDMARKL' A
#
# COMPACT_ATOMS: atom_id res chain seq x y z
N LYS A 1 1.74 1.28 13.36
CA LYS A 1 0.97 1.10 14.63
C LYS A 1 -0.17 2.11 14.66
N GLY A 2 -1.32 1.76 15.25
CA GLY A 2 -2.55 2.57 15.20
C GLY A 2 -3.68 1.79 14.52
N GLY A 3 -4.87 1.77 15.12
CA GLY A 3 -6.04 1.08 14.58
C GLY A 3 -6.78 1.89 13.51
N ILE A 4 -7.81 1.27 12.91
CA ILE A 4 -8.68 1.92 11.91
C ILE A 4 -9.23 3.23 12.51
N GLY A 5 -9.18 4.31 11.74
CA GLY A 5 -9.73 5.61 12.15
C GLY A 5 -8.94 6.35 13.23
N THR A 6 -7.78 5.84 13.67
CA THR A 6 -7.00 6.52 14.71
C THR A 6 -6.08 7.62 14.14
N PRO A 7 -5.85 8.73 14.88
CA PRO A 7 -4.87 9.75 14.49
C PRO A 7 -3.45 9.19 14.32
N GLN A 8 -3.12 8.14 15.09
CA GLN A 8 -1.83 7.50 15.03
C GLN A 8 -1.62 6.75 13.71
N LEU A 9 -2.67 6.10 13.16
CA LEU A 9 -2.64 5.52 11.83
C LEU A 9 -2.43 6.62 10.79
N ALA A 10 -3.25 7.68 10.83
CA ALA A 10 -3.15 8.82 9.90
C ALA A 10 -1.74 9.45 9.87
N LYS A 11 -1.14 9.73 11.03
CA LYS A 11 0.22 10.30 11.12
C LYS A 11 1.29 9.38 10.54
N ASN A 12 1.16 8.07 10.77
CA ASN A 12 2.11 7.08 10.24
C ASN A 12 1.96 6.93 8.73
N THR A 13 0.73 6.87 8.21
CA THR A 13 0.44 6.83 6.78
C THR A 13 0.96 8.08 6.07
N ALA A 14 0.68 9.26 6.63
CA ALA A 14 1.14 10.54 6.08
C ALA A 14 2.68 10.61 5.99
N ARG A 15 3.39 10.14 7.03
CA ARG A 15 4.86 10.08 6.99
C ARG A 15 5.37 9.16 5.89
N ALA A 16 4.76 7.98 5.71
CA ALA A 16 5.15 7.07 4.64
C ALA A 16 4.86 7.67 3.24
N LEU A 17 3.72 8.35 3.08
CA LEU A 17 3.33 8.99 1.82
C LEU A 17 4.12 10.28 1.51
N ALA A 18 4.84 10.84 2.48
CA ALA A 18 5.73 11.97 2.23
C ALA A 18 6.97 11.56 1.43
N GLU A 19 7.42 10.31 1.57
CA GLU A 19 8.62 9.78 0.92
C GLU A 19 8.28 8.83 -0.25
N HIS A 20 7.05 8.29 -0.28
CA HIS A 20 6.63 7.29 -1.26
C HIS A 20 5.23 7.58 -1.82
N LYS A 21 4.96 7.11 -3.04
CA LYS A 21 3.64 7.30 -3.69
C LYS A 21 2.56 6.34 -3.19
N GLY A 22 2.94 5.30 -2.47
CA GLY A 22 2.00 4.40 -1.82
C GLY A 22 2.62 3.67 -0.64
N ALA A 23 1.75 3.14 0.22
CA ALA A 23 2.11 2.44 1.45
C ALA A 23 1.17 1.25 1.67
N ILE A 24 1.75 0.08 1.98
CA ILE A 24 1.01 -1.09 2.43
C ILE A 24 0.97 -1.07 3.95
N ILE A 25 -0.22 -1.01 4.52
CA ILE A 25 -0.44 -0.99 5.96
C ILE A 25 -0.98 -2.35 6.39
N TYR A 26 -0.22 -3.01 7.26
CA TYR A 26 -0.58 -4.30 7.84
C TYR A 26 -2.01 -4.31 8.39
N SER A 27 -2.82 -5.28 7.96
CA SER A 27 -4.24 -5.45 8.30
C SER A 27 -5.20 -4.29 7.90
N HIS A 28 -4.77 -3.38 7.03
CA HIS A 28 -5.62 -2.30 6.50
C HIS A 28 -5.62 -2.22 4.96
N GLY A 29 -4.58 -2.73 4.31
CA GLY A 29 -4.43 -2.69 2.85
C GLY A 29 -3.54 -1.56 2.38
N THR A 30 -3.77 -1.09 1.17
CA THR A 30 -2.89 -0.15 0.47
C THR A 30 -3.47 1.26 0.47
N PHE A 31 -2.61 2.25 0.66
CA PHE A 31 -2.91 3.67 0.46
C PHE A 31 -1.98 4.23 -0.62
N ALA A 32 -2.50 5.06 -1.52
CA ALA A 32 -1.70 5.72 -2.55
C ALA A 32 -2.10 7.20 -2.67
N THR A 33 -1.17 8.01 -3.17
CA THR A 33 -1.36 9.44 -3.39
C THR A 33 -0.91 9.87 -4.77
N GLY A 34 -1.62 10.85 -5.34
CA GLY A 34 -1.38 11.44 -6.65
C GLY A 34 -1.95 12.86 -6.68
N LYS A 35 -1.50 13.66 -7.64
CA LYS A 35 -2.07 15.00 -7.88
C LYS A 35 -3.49 14.91 -8.45
N ILE A 36 -3.80 13.80 -9.12
CA ILE A 36 -5.10 13.44 -9.66
C ILE A 36 -5.43 11.99 -9.29
N LEU A 37 -6.71 11.62 -9.42
CA LEU A 37 -7.19 10.29 -9.04
C LEU A 37 -6.49 9.18 -9.85
N GLU A 38 -6.26 9.43 -11.13
CA GLU A 38 -5.65 8.51 -12.08
C GLU A 38 -4.24 8.12 -11.64
N GLU A 39 -3.46 9.08 -11.14
CA GLU A 39 -2.12 8.81 -10.60
C GLU A 39 -2.19 7.89 -9.37
N ALA A 40 -3.07 8.21 -8.40
CA ALA A 40 -3.25 7.40 -7.21
C ALA A 40 -3.75 5.99 -7.55
N TYR A 41 -4.63 5.88 -8.55
CA TYR A 41 -5.16 4.62 -9.05
C TYR A 41 -4.08 3.76 -9.72
N VAL A 42 -3.26 4.35 -10.59
CA VAL A 42 -2.13 3.65 -11.22
C VAL A 42 -1.15 3.12 -10.16
N VAL A 43 -0.79 3.94 -9.17
CA VAL A 43 0.10 3.49 -8.09
C VAL A 43 -0.53 2.35 -7.28
N THR A 44 -1.81 2.45 -6.95
CA THR A 44 -2.53 1.39 -6.22
C THR A 44 -2.53 0.08 -7.00
N THR A 45 -2.88 0.12 -8.28
CA THR A 45 -2.93 -1.09 -9.13
C THR A 45 -1.55 -1.72 -9.33
N GLN A 46 -0.49 -0.93 -9.44
CA GLN A 46 0.88 -1.43 -9.50
C GLN A 46 1.30 -2.14 -8.21
N ILE A 47 0.95 -1.60 -7.04
CA ILE A 47 1.21 -2.24 -5.76
C ILE A 47 0.48 -3.58 -5.68
N GLU A 48 -0.82 -3.60 -5.97
CA GLU A 48 -1.62 -4.83 -5.91
C GLU A 48 -1.14 -5.88 -6.91
N HIS A 49 -0.80 -5.48 -8.13
CA HIS A 49 -0.25 -6.39 -9.14
C HIS A 49 1.09 -7.00 -8.69
N SER A 50 1.98 -6.19 -8.13
CA SER A 50 3.28 -6.63 -7.61
C SER A 50 3.11 -7.60 -6.44
N CYS A 51 2.20 -7.30 -5.51
CA CYS A 51 1.84 -8.18 -4.39
C CYS A 51 1.32 -9.53 -4.91
N ALA A 52 0.46 -9.53 -5.92
CA ALA A 52 -0.11 -10.73 -6.50
C ALA A 52 0.93 -11.60 -7.21
N ILE A 53 1.91 -11.00 -7.90
CA ILE A 53 3.05 -11.73 -8.47
C ILE A 53 3.89 -12.34 -7.35
N LYS A 54 4.30 -11.54 -6.36
CA LYS A 54 5.13 -12.01 -5.26
C LYS A 54 4.48 -13.15 -4.49
N TYR A 55 3.18 -13.04 -4.21
CA TYR A 55 2.43 -14.10 -3.56
C TYR A 55 2.49 -15.41 -4.36
N ARG A 56 2.22 -15.36 -5.66
CA ARG A 56 2.27 -16.56 -6.52
C ARG A 56 3.67 -17.15 -6.61
N TYR A 57 4.69 -16.30 -6.72
CA TYR A 57 6.08 -16.72 -6.71
C TYR A 57 6.47 -17.43 -5.41
N ASP A 58 6.12 -16.84 -4.26
CA ASP A 58 6.38 -17.42 -2.95
C ASP A 58 5.65 -18.75 -2.75
N MET A 59 4.44 -18.90 -3.33
CA MET A 59 3.70 -20.16 -3.33
C MET A 59 4.36 -21.22 -4.22
N ALA A 60 4.79 -20.85 -5.43
CA ALA A 60 5.45 -21.77 -6.36
C ALA A 60 6.81 -22.26 -5.83
N ARG A 61 7.54 -21.44 -5.08
CA ARG A 61 8.82 -21.82 -4.45
C ARG A 61 8.71 -22.79 -3.28
N LYS A 62 7.52 -22.94 -2.71
CA LYS A 62 7.26 -23.84 -1.57
C LYS A 62 6.79 -25.23 -2.02
N LEU A 63 6.52 -25.39 -3.32
CA LEU A 63 6.31 -26.68 -3.99
C LEU A 63 7.66 -27.26 -4.41
#